data_AF-A0A388KLB0-F1
#
_entry.id   AF-A0A388KLB0-F1
#
_cell.length_a   1.000
_cell.length_b   1.000
_cell.length_c   1.000
_cell.angle_alpha   90.00
_cell.angle_beta   90.00
_cell.angle_gamma   90.00
#
_symmetry.space_group_name_H-M   'P 1'
#
loop_
_entity.id
_entity.type
_entity.pdbx_description
1 polymer ?
#
loop_
_entity_poly.entity_id
_entity_poly.type
_entity_poly.pdbx_seq_one_letter_code
_entity_poly.pdbx_strand_id
1 'polypeptide(L)'
;MLRAGLGPRVRRKFQALKTAMLMAPVLSIYDPTLPTRVTTDASGYGIGAVLEQHDGDDSHPVEYFSHKVPPINSLDDARKKELLAFVMTLKRWRHFLLGRRRFTWVTDNNPLTYYKTQNTVSSTIGRWMYFIDQFDFTPKHVPGLSNRAADALSRRPDLCAMTHHAFAFDEELQQHCIRAYESDPDFTTLYAQLSTDHPSASHYCIADGYLLLHSRGKDLLCVPRDRHLRTRLLGKRHVPCPIRAGDLVWVSTEEFAQEQDVSRKLLPKWFGPWSMTAAAGDEPDDPSFVINIQEHLTVHPVFHASKLTTYTPAKSDDFPGRRSQDPPSMDGHQEVDRVISDRKYGRTPRQYKVTFKACDRDDTRWISGADLKASALLIYAHYEKRRLAQEASRPAPPTRTVAPPLDRQLRPHR
;
A
#
# COMPACT_ATOMS: atom_id res chain seq x y z
N MET A 1 -17.21 -17.52 16.37
CA MET A 1 -16.14 -18.37 16.94
C MET A 1 -16.42 -19.80 16.49
N LEU A 2 -15.82 -20.28 15.39
CA LEU A 2 -15.84 -21.69 14.96
C LEU A 2 -14.67 -21.86 13.98
N ARG A 3 -13.53 -22.31 14.50
CA ARG A 3 -12.44 -22.81 13.66
C ARG A 3 -12.96 -24.08 13.01
N ALA A 4 -13.17 -24.10 11.70
CA ALA A 4 -13.37 -25.34 10.95
C ALA A 4 -12.14 -26.22 11.19
N GLY A 5 -12.24 -27.11 12.18
CA GLY A 5 -11.16 -27.99 12.56
C GLY A 5 -11.07 -29.06 11.49
N LEU A 6 -9.94 -29.13 10.77
CA LEU A 6 -9.59 -30.28 9.95
C LEU A 6 -9.96 -31.57 10.69
N GLY A 7 -10.88 -32.35 10.10
CA GLY A 7 -11.33 -33.61 10.68
C GLY A 7 -10.15 -34.52 11.02
N PRO A 8 -10.27 -35.41 12.01
CA PRO A 8 -9.15 -36.15 12.59
C PRO A 8 -8.37 -37.01 11.57
N ARG A 9 -8.99 -37.41 10.45
CA ARG A 9 -8.32 -38.10 9.35
C ARG A 9 -7.46 -37.15 8.49
N VAL A 10 -8.00 -35.99 8.13
CA VAL A 10 -7.29 -34.98 7.32
C VAL A 10 -6.14 -34.36 8.12
N ARG A 11 -6.36 -34.08 9.41
CA ARG A 11 -5.32 -33.59 10.34
C ARG A 11 -4.15 -34.57 10.45
N ARG A 12 -4.45 -35.88 10.54
CA ARG A 12 -3.41 -36.92 10.56
C ARG A 12 -2.62 -36.98 9.25
N LYS A 13 -3.30 -36.97 8.09
CA LYS A 13 -2.61 -36.93 6.79
C LYS A 13 -1.76 -35.66 6.61
N PHE A 14 -2.28 -34.51 7.01
CA PHE A 14 -1.54 -33.25 6.96
C PHE A 14 -0.32 -33.25 7.88
N GLN A 15 -0.45 -33.79 9.09
CA GLN A 15 0.67 -33.92 10.02
C GLN A 15 1.71 -34.94 9.52
N ALA A 16 1.27 -36.03 8.91
CA ALA A 16 2.14 -37.00 8.26
C ALA A 16 2.92 -36.34 7.10
N LEU A 17 2.25 -35.54 6.27
CA LEU A 17 2.89 -34.80 5.18
C LEU A 17 3.93 -33.79 5.70
N LYS A 18 3.60 -33.02 6.74
CA LYS A 18 4.56 -32.12 7.40
C LYS A 18 5.78 -32.87 7.92
N THR A 19 5.54 -34.03 8.55
CA THR A 19 6.61 -34.86 9.08
C THR A 19 7.48 -35.38 7.95
N ALA A 20 6.88 -35.87 6.85
CA ALA A 20 7.62 -36.31 5.67
C ALA A 20 8.47 -35.18 5.05
N MET A 21 7.95 -33.95 5.00
CA MET A 21 8.71 -32.78 4.49
C MET A 21 9.89 -32.36 5.37
N LEU A 22 9.90 -32.76 6.65
CA LEU A 22 10.95 -32.44 7.61
C LEU A 22 11.96 -33.57 7.80
N MET A 23 11.73 -34.74 7.20
CA MET A 23 12.53 -35.94 7.37
C MET A 23 13.23 -36.31 6.07
N ALA A 24 14.35 -37.04 6.19
CA ALA A 24 14.94 -37.72 5.05
C ALA A 24 13.93 -38.75 4.47
N PRO A 25 13.87 -38.94 3.14
CA PRO A 25 14.79 -38.44 2.10
C PRO A 25 14.37 -37.09 1.48
N VAL A 26 13.28 -36.46 1.95
CA VAL A 26 12.79 -35.21 1.37
C VAL A 26 13.74 -34.06 1.72
N LEU A 27 14.07 -33.90 3.00
CA LEU A 27 15.04 -32.89 3.43
C LEU A 27 16.46 -33.47 3.37
N SER A 28 17.35 -32.82 2.60
CA SER A 28 18.74 -33.24 2.45
C SER A 28 19.72 -32.32 3.18
N ILE A 29 20.83 -32.88 3.64
CA ILE A 29 21.95 -32.11 4.20
C ILE A 29 22.64 -31.39 3.04
N TYR A 30 22.98 -30.11 3.24
CA TYR A 30 23.65 -29.32 2.23
C TYR A 30 25.02 -29.91 1.85
N ASP A 31 25.21 -30.22 0.56
CA ASP A 31 26.48 -30.66 0.00
C ASP A 31 27.06 -29.58 -0.94
N PRO A 32 28.21 -28.96 -0.62
CA PRO A 32 28.79 -27.88 -1.44
C PRO A 32 29.21 -28.31 -2.85
N THR A 33 29.29 -29.62 -3.14
CA THR A 33 29.66 -30.14 -4.46
C THR A 33 28.47 -30.20 -5.43
N LEU A 34 27.24 -30.27 -4.90
CA LEU A 34 26.03 -30.42 -5.70
C LEU A 34 25.51 -29.09 -6.27
N PRO A 35 24.92 -29.10 -7.48
CA PRO A 35 24.24 -27.94 -8.04
C PRO A 35 23.13 -27.44 -7.11
N THR A 36 23.17 -26.14 -6.82
CA THR A 36 22.21 -25.48 -5.93
C THR A 36 21.20 -24.64 -6.71
N ARG A 37 19.92 -24.74 -6.34
CA ARG A 37 18.81 -23.95 -6.86
C ARG A 37 18.13 -23.20 -5.71
N VAL A 38 17.91 -21.91 -5.90
CA VAL A 38 17.21 -21.04 -4.97
C VAL A 38 15.96 -20.55 -5.65
N THR A 39 14.79 -20.96 -5.16
CA THR A 39 13.50 -20.54 -5.71
C THR A 39 12.85 -19.55 -4.75
N THR A 40 12.43 -18.38 -5.24
CA THR A 40 11.80 -17.34 -4.41
C THR A 40 10.44 -16.92 -4.96
N ASP A 41 9.59 -16.42 -4.07
CA ASP A 41 8.29 -15.83 -4.39
C ASP A 41 7.95 -14.73 -3.38
N ALA A 42 7.36 -13.62 -3.84
CA ALA A 42 6.88 -12.56 -2.98
C ALA A 42 5.39 -12.27 -3.20
N SER A 43 4.60 -12.32 -2.13
CA SER A 43 3.21 -11.90 -2.12
C SER A 43 3.07 -10.50 -1.50
N GLY A 44 1.84 -9.99 -1.42
CA GLY A 44 1.56 -8.72 -0.74
C GLY A 44 1.90 -8.71 0.76
N TYR A 45 2.04 -9.88 1.38
CA TYR A 45 2.14 -10.04 2.83
C TYR A 45 3.25 -10.99 3.28
N GLY A 46 3.72 -11.89 2.41
CA GLY A 46 4.72 -12.91 2.74
C GLY A 46 5.76 -13.08 1.65
N ILE A 47 6.91 -13.58 2.07
CA ILE A 47 8.03 -14.02 1.24
C ILE A 47 8.14 -15.52 1.45
N GLY A 48 8.29 -16.27 0.37
CA GLY A 48 8.55 -17.69 0.38
C GLY A 48 9.83 -17.99 -0.41
N ALA A 49 10.63 -18.92 0.09
CA ALA A 49 11.78 -19.42 -0.65
C ALA A 49 12.09 -20.89 -0.32
N VAL A 50 12.70 -21.57 -1.29
CA VAL A 50 13.18 -22.94 -1.14
C VAL A 50 14.62 -23.03 -1.65
N LEU A 51 15.50 -23.59 -0.83
CA LEU A 51 16.85 -24.00 -1.20
C LEU A 51 16.81 -25.47 -1.57
N GLU A 52 17.25 -25.82 -2.77
CA GLU A 52 17.21 -27.18 -3.30
C GLU A 52 18.56 -27.56 -3.89
N GLN A 53 18.91 -28.84 -3.83
CA GLN A 53 20.09 -29.40 -4.47
C GLN A 53 19.73 -30.58 -5.37
N HIS A 54 20.45 -30.71 -6.47
CA HIS A 54 20.26 -31.79 -7.41
C HIS A 54 21.37 -32.82 -7.22
N ASP A 55 21.03 -34.06 -6.87
CA ASP A 55 22.00 -35.12 -6.58
C ASP A 55 22.30 -36.03 -7.79
N GLY A 56 21.58 -35.84 -8.90
CA GLY A 56 21.82 -36.52 -10.18
C GLY A 56 20.54 -37.07 -10.79
N ASP A 57 19.62 -37.53 -9.94
CA ASP A 57 18.32 -38.06 -10.34
C ASP A 57 17.18 -37.11 -9.94
N ASP A 58 17.23 -36.53 -8.74
CA ASP A 58 16.14 -35.74 -8.18
C ASP A 58 16.60 -34.41 -7.57
N SER A 59 15.64 -33.49 -7.38
CA SER A 59 15.85 -32.24 -6.64
C SER A 59 15.36 -32.39 -5.22
N HIS A 60 16.27 -32.25 -4.26
CA HIS A 60 15.96 -32.37 -2.84
C HIS A 60 16.02 -31.01 -2.15
N PRO A 61 14.97 -30.60 -1.42
CA PRO A 61 15.01 -29.40 -0.59
C PRO A 61 16.03 -29.57 0.55
N VAL A 62 16.85 -28.54 0.76
CA VAL A 62 17.80 -28.42 1.87
C VAL A 62 17.19 -27.60 3.00
N GLU A 63 16.55 -26.47 2.67
CA GLU A 63 15.88 -25.62 3.64
C GLU A 63 14.72 -24.85 3.00
N TYR A 64 13.63 -24.72 3.76
CA TYR A 64 12.49 -23.87 3.41
C TYR A 64 12.55 -22.57 4.21
N PHE A 65 12.22 -21.45 3.58
CA PHE A 65 12.18 -20.14 4.22
C PHE A 65 10.83 -19.45 3.95
N SER A 66 10.23 -18.91 5.02
CA SER A 66 9.03 -18.07 4.92
C SER A 66 9.18 -16.89 5.88
N HIS A 67 8.87 -15.69 5.41
CA HIS A 67 9.00 -14.47 6.19
C HIS A 67 7.86 -13.51 5.88
N LYS A 68 7.37 -12.77 6.88
CA LYS A 68 6.37 -11.71 6.65
C LYS A 68 7.03 -10.53 5.94
N VAL A 69 6.38 -9.94 4.94
CA VAL A 69 6.86 -8.69 4.33
C VAL A 69 6.79 -7.58 5.40
N PRO A 70 7.90 -6.86 5.67
CA PRO A 70 7.89 -5.76 6.62
C PRO A 70 6.85 -4.70 6.25
N PRO A 71 6.16 -4.06 7.22
CA PRO A 71 5.15 -3.04 6.91
C PRO A 71 5.65 -1.89 6.03
N ILE A 72 6.93 -1.51 6.18
CA ILE A 72 7.55 -0.46 5.34
C ILE A 72 7.66 -0.87 3.86
N ASN A 73 7.61 -2.17 3.56
CA ASN A 73 7.70 -2.75 2.22
C ASN A 73 6.35 -3.32 1.74
N SER A 74 5.27 -3.23 2.52
CA SER A 74 3.97 -3.78 2.12
C SER A 74 3.34 -3.02 0.96
N LEU A 75 3.67 -1.73 0.82
CA LEU A 75 3.23 -0.85 -0.27
C LEU A 75 4.20 -0.85 -1.47
N ASP A 76 5.34 -1.55 -1.36
CA ASP A 76 6.29 -1.65 -2.47
C ASP A 76 5.65 -2.35 -3.69
N ASP A 77 6.11 -1.99 -4.88
CA ASP A 77 5.68 -2.66 -6.11
C ASP A 77 6.15 -4.13 -6.14
N ALA A 78 5.52 -4.93 -6.99
CA ALA A 78 5.81 -6.36 -7.08
C ALA A 78 7.29 -6.63 -7.36
N ARG A 79 7.95 -5.83 -8.22
CA ARG A 79 9.36 -5.99 -8.56
C ARG A 79 10.28 -5.76 -7.37
N LYS A 80 10.03 -4.70 -6.59
CA LYS A 80 10.81 -4.42 -5.38
C LYS A 80 10.57 -5.47 -4.31
N LYS A 81 9.36 -6.04 -4.22
CA LYS A 81 9.04 -7.17 -3.33
C LYS A 81 9.75 -8.47 -3.74
N GLU A 82 9.76 -8.80 -5.03
CA GLU A 82 10.54 -9.92 -5.57
C GLU A 82 12.04 -9.75 -5.29
N LEU A 83 12.56 -8.53 -5.49
CA LEU A 83 13.96 -8.23 -5.20
C LEU A 83 14.23 -8.35 -3.69
N LEU A 84 13.31 -7.88 -2.85
CA LEU A 84 13.40 -8.03 -1.40
C LEU A 84 13.38 -9.50 -0.98
N ALA A 85 12.52 -10.33 -1.57
CA ALA A 85 12.47 -11.77 -1.33
C ALA A 85 13.82 -12.41 -1.61
N PHE A 86 14.44 -12.06 -2.73
CA PHE A 86 15.78 -12.55 -3.06
C PHE A 86 16.84 -12.05 -2.08
N VAL A 87 16.86 -10.75 -1.74
CA VAL A 87 17.80 -10.19 -0.75
C VAL A 87 17.67 -10.85 0.61
N MET A 88 16.45 -11.08 1.10
CA MET A 88 16.21 -11.76 2.38
C MET A 88 16.69 -13.20 2.34
N THR A 89 16.45 -13.89 1.23
CA THR A 89 16.88 -15.27 1.01
C THR A 89 18.40 -15.37 0.99
N LEU A 90 19.09 -14.47 0.28
CA LEU A 90 20.56 -14.38 0.28
C LEU A 90 21.13 -14.06 1.66
N LYS A 91 20.46 -13.22 2.46
CA LYS A 91 20.87 -12.98 3.85
C LYS A 91 20.73 -14.23 4.72
N ARG A 92 19.62 -14.97 4.58
CA ARG A 92 19.37 -16.21 5.32
C ARG A 92 20.41 -17.29 4.98
N TRP A 93 20.62 -17.53 3.69
CA TRP A 93 21.48 -18.60 3.18
C TRP A 93 22.88 -18.12 2.77
N ARG A 94 23.33 -16.97 3.30
CA ARG A 94 24.65 -16.42 3.00
C ARG A 94 25.77 -17.44 3.23
N HIS A 95 25.66 -18.25 4.28
CA HIS A 95 26.63 -19.28 4.64
C HIS A 95 26.67 -20.46 3.64
N PHE A 96 25.58 -20.73 2.92
CA PHE A 96 25.53 -21.72 1.84
C PHE A 96 25.95 -21.14 0.49
N LEU A 97 25.60 -19.88 0.20
CA LEU A 97 25.66 -19.34 -1.16
C LEU A 97 26.88 -18.45 -1.44
N LEU A 98 27.48 -17.84 -0.42
CA LEU A 98 28.57 -16.88 -0.61
C LEU A 98 29.92 -17.59 -0.85
N GLY A 99 30.64 -17.21 -1.91
CA GLY A 99 32.00 -17.72 -2.19
C GLY A 99 32.05 -19.21 -2.54
N ARG A 100 30.91 -19.79 -2.93
CA ARG A 100 30.76 -21.19 -3.35
C ARG A 100 30.51 -21.25 -4.86
N ARG A 101 30.14 -22.44 -5.35
CA ARG A 101 29.79 -22.68 -6.75
C ARG A 101 28.58 -21.84 -7.16
N ARG A 102 28.57 -21.40 -8.43
CA ARG A 102 27.44 -20.70 -9.03
C ARG A 102 26.12 -21.45 -8.83
N PHE A 103 25.12 -20.79 -8.27
CA PHE A 103 23.78 -21.35 -8.07
C PHE A 103 22.78 -20.77 -9.08
N THR A 104 21.62 -21.42 -9.23
CA THR A 104 20.53 -20.91 -10.06
C THR A 104 19.49 -20.20 -9.19
N TRP A 105 19.20 -18.93 -9.48
CA TRP A 105 18.07 -18.23 -8.87
C TRP A 105 16.83 -18.35 -9.76
N VAL A 106 15.76 -18.91 -9.23
CA VAL A 106 14.49 -19.13 -9.90
C VAL A 106 13.41 -18.22 -9.32
N THR A 107 12.71 -17.51 -10.19
CA THR A 107 11.58 -16.64 -9.84
C THR A 107 10.60 -16.57 -11.02
N ASP A 108 9.34 -16.28 -10.74
CA ASP A 108 8.31 -16.03 -11.76
C ASP A 108 8.27 -14.58 -12.24
N ASN A 109 9.11 -13.72 -11.67
CA ASN A 109 9.29 -12.35 -12.08
C ASN A 109 10.69 -11.88 -11.70
N ASN A 110 11.59 -11.76 -12.67
CA ASN A 110 12.98 -11.37 -12.42
C ASN A 110 13.12 -9.82 -12.39
N PRO A 111 13.24 -9.17 -11.22
CA PRO A 111 13.39 -7.72 -11.14
C PRO A 111 14.74 -7.21 -11.61
N LEU A 112 15.79 -8.05 -11.69
CA LEU A 112 17.12 -7.61 -12.10
C LEU A 112 17.18 -7.20 -13.57
N THR A 113 16.31 -7.77 -14.42
CA THR A 113 16.23 -7.34 -15.83
C THR A 113 15.84 -5.86 -15.94
N TYR A 114 14.97 -5.41 -15.04
CA TYR A 114 14.50 -4.03 -14.98
C TYR A 114 15.50 -3.11 -14.28
N TYR A 115 15.98 -3.48 -13.08
CA TYR A 115 16.84 -2.58 -12.30
C TYR A 115 18.25 -2.42 -12.87
N LYS A 116 18.75 -3.39 -13.66
CA LYS A 116 20.03 -3.24 -14.36
C LYS A 116 19.96 -2.27 -15.54
N THR A 117 18.78 -2.04 -16.11
CA THR A 117 18.60 -1.13 -17.26
C THR A 117 18.22 0.30 -16.87
N GLN A 118 17.97 0.56 -15.58
CA GLN A 118 17.61 1.89 -15.11
C GLN A 118 18.83 2.77 -14.90
N ASN A 119 18.79 3.99 -15.45
CA ASN A 119 19.83 5.01 -15.23
C ASN A 119 19.85 5.55 -13.79
N THR A 120 18.71 5.50 -13.10
CA THR A 120 18.55 5.95 -11.71
C THR A 120 17.80 4.90 -10.91
N VAL A 121 18.46 4.37 -9.87
CA VAL A 121 17.84 3.45 -8.89
C VAL A 121 17.75 4.12 -7.53
N SER A 122 16.71 3.78 -6.75
CA SER A 122 16.61 4.27 -5.37
C SER A 122 17.82 3.82 -4.54
N SER A 123 18.21 4.60 -3.52
CA SER A 123 19.33 4.24 -2.62
C SER A 123 19.16 2.88 -1.94
N THR A 124 17.91 2.46 -1.72
CA THR A 124 17.58 1.13 -1.19
C THR A 124 17.90 0.03 -2.19
N ILE A 125 17.46 0.20 -3.44
CA ILE A 125 17.71 -0.76 -4.52
C ILE A 125 19.21 -0.82 -4.83
N GLY A 126 19.91 0.33 -4.89
CA GLY A 126 21.36 0.36 -5.09
C GLY A 126 22.13 -0.40 -4.00
N ARG A 127 21.74 -0.25 -2.72
CA ARG A 127 22.33 -1.02 -1.61
C ARG A 127 22.06 -2.52 -1.75
N TRP A 128 20.87 -2.90 -2.20
CA TRP A 128 20.54 -4.30 -2.44
C TRP A 128 21.31 -4.87 -3.63
N MET A 129 21.45 -4.14 -4.72
CA MET A 129 22.25 -4.55 -5.88
C MET A 129 23.70 -4.78 -5.48
N TYR A 130 24.31 -3.85 -4.74
CA TYR A 130 25.68 -4.02 -4.22
C TYR A 130 25.82 -5.26 -3.31
N PHE A 131 24.79 -5.58 -2.53
CA PHE A 131 24.79 -6.79 -1.71
C PHE A 131 24.64 -8.06 -2.55
N ILE A 132 23.75 -8.05 -3.55
CA ILE A 132 23.51 -9.16 -4.47
C ILE A 132 24.75 -9.47 -5.31
N ASP A 133 25.51 -8.44 -5.71
CA ASP A 133 26.71 -8.56 -6.54
C ASP A 133 27.84 -9.37 -5.88
N GLN A 134 27.77 -9.60 -4.56
CA GLN A 134 28.70 -10.45 -3.84
C GLN A 134 28.50 -11.95 -4.13
N PHE A 135 27.39 -12.33 -4.77
CA PHE A 135 26.98 -13.72 -4.99
C PHE A 135 27.11 -14.11 -6.45
N ASP A 136 27.56 -15.34 -6.69
CA ASP A 136 27.66 -15.90 -8.04
C ASP A 136 26.42 -16.72 -8.40
N PHE A 137 25.58 -16.22 -9.31
CA PHE A 137 24.34 -16.89 -9.69
C PHE A 137 23.90 -16.63 -11.14
N THR A 138 23.01 -17.49 -11.63
CA THR A 138 22.30 -17.28 -12.90
C THR A 138 20.80 -17.16 -12.65
N PRO A 139 20.16 -16.05 -13.03
CA PRO A 139 18.71 -15.92 -12.91
C PRO A 139 18.00 -16.74 -14.00
N LYS A 140 16.93 -17.45 -13.62
CA LYS A 140 16.06 -18.23 -14.50
C LYS A 140 14.61 -17.90 -14.21
N HIS A 141 13.87 -17.48 -15.23
CA HIS A 141 12.44 -17.25 -15.12
C HIS A 141 11.66 -18.56 -15.27
N VAL A 142 10.64 -18.77 -14.43
CA VAL A 142 9.69 -19.89 -14.54
C VAL A 142 8.25 -19.36 -14.47
N PRO A 143 7.27 -19.97 -15.16
CA PRO A 143 5.88 -19.57 -14.99
C PRO A 143 5.42 -19.75 -13.53
N GLY A 144 4.66 -18.81 -12.97
CA GLY A 144 4.21 -18.85 -11.57
C GLY A 144 3.46 -20.15 -11.19
N LEU A 145 2.73 -20.77 -12.14
CA LEU A 145 2.07 -22.08 -11.94
C LEU A 145 3.03 -23.23 -11.59
N SER A 146 4.32 -23.08 -11.94
CA SER A 146 5.39 -24.02 -11.64
C SER A 146 6.10 -23.70 -10.32
N ASN A 147 5.89 -22.50 -9.74
CA ASN A 147 6.55 -22.03 -8.52
C ASN A 147 5.81 -22.44 -7.23
N ARG A 148 5.17 -23.62 -7.21
CA ARG A 148 4.18 -23.98 -6.18
C ARG A 148 4.70 -23.95 -4.74
N ALA A 149 5.96 -24.32 -4.52
CA ALA A 149 6.53 -24.42 -3.18
C ALA A 149 6.80 -23.05 -2.56
N ALA A 150 7.48 -22.14 -3.29
CA ALA A 150 7.73 -20.79 -2.79
C ALA A 150 6.41 -19.98 -2.71
N ASP A 151 5.51 -20.17 -3.66
CA ASP A 151 4.15 -19.61 -3.68
C ASP A 151 3.34 -20.00 -2.43
N ALA A 152 3.31 -21.28 -2.06
CA ALA A 152 2.64 -21.75 -0.86
C ALA A 152 3.25 -21.15 0.43
N LEU A 153 4.56 -20.91 0.46
CA LEU A 153 5.27 -20.32 1.59
C LEU A 153 5.08 -18.80 1.71
N SER A 154 4.90 -18.11 0.58
CA SER A 154 4.62 -16.68 0.53
C SER A 154 3.14 -16.37 0.80
N ARG A 155 2.24 -17.32 0.50
CA ARG A 155 0.79 -17.19 0.60
C ARG A 155 0.19 -17.92 1.81
N ARG A 156 0.55 -17.47 3.01
CA ARG A 156 -0.13 -17.88 4.24
C ARG A 156 -1.50 -17.18 4.45
N PRO A 157 -2.64 -17.91 4.43
CA PRO A 157 -3.97 -17.30 4.57
C PRO A 157 -4.21 -16.67 5.95
N ASP A 158 -3.51 -17.11 6.99
CA ASP A 158 -3.52 -16.55 8.35
C ASP A 158 -2.86 -15.17 8.45
N LEU A 159 -1.88 -14.88 7.57
CA LEU A 159 -1.35 -13.53 7.40
C LEU A 159 -2.31 -12.65 6.59
N CYS A 160 -3.14 -13.26 5.74
CA CYS A 160 -4.32 -12.64 5.13
C CYS A 160 -5.42 -12.39 6.19
N ALA A 161 -5.53 -13.23 7.23
CA ALA A 161 -6.59 -13.20 8.23
C ALA A 161 -6.51 -12.02 9.21
N MET A 162 -5.34 -11.43 9.46
CA MET A 162 -5.27 -10.13 10.14
C MET A 162 -5.87 -8.98 9.30
N THR A 163 -6.25 -9.25 8.05
CA THR A 163 -6.99 -8.35 7.17
C THR A 163 -8.38 -8.90 6.80
N HIS A 164 -8.76 -10.12 7.23
CA HIS A 164 -10.06 -10.74 6.96
C HIS A 164 -10.91 -11.05 8.20
N HIS A 165 -10.45 -10.78 9.43
CA HIS A 165 -11.25 -10.96 10.65
C HIS A 165 -12.36 -9.90 10.89
N ALA A 166 -13.00 -9.42 9.82
CA ALA A 166 -14.17 -8.53 9.91
C ALA A 166 -15.47 -9.10 9.31
N PHE A 167 -15.49 -10.33 8.78
CA PHE A 167 -16.68 -10.83 8.07
C PHE A 167 -17.05 -12.27 8.44
N ALA A 168 -17.55 -12.45 9.66
CA ALA A 168 -18.56 -13.50 9.87
C ALA A 168 -19.91 -12.89 9.48
N PHE A 169 -20.67 -13.52 8.58
CA PHE A 169 -22.07 -13.15 8.39
C PHE A 169 -22.83 -13.45 9.70
N ASP A 170 -23.76 -12.58 10.05
CA ASP A 170 -24.68 -12.79 11.17
C ASP A 170 -25.63 -13.96 10.85
N GLU A 171 -26.03 -14.71 11.88
CA GLU A 171 -26.89 -15.90 11.79
C GLU A 171 -28.23 -15.59 11.07
N GLU A 172 -28.73 -14.36 11.23
CA GLU A 172 -29.93 -13.86 10.55
C GLU A 172 -29.77 -13.79 9.02
N LEU A 173 -28.62 -13.32 8.52
CA LEU A 173 -28.35 -13.24 7.08
C LEU A 173 -28.07 -14.62 6.48
N GLN A 174 -27.47 -15.52 7.25
CA GLN A 174 -27.33 -16.93 6.86
C GLN A 174 -28.71 -17.57 6.63
N GLN A 175 -29.63 -17.42 7.59
CA GLN A 175 -30.98 -17.97 7.46
C GLN A 175 -31.76 -17.33 6.31
N HIS A 176 -31.53 -16.04 6.04
CA HIS A 176 -32.10 -15.36 4.88
C HIS A 176 -31.54 -15.94 3.57
N CYS A 177 -30.23 -16.19 3.47
CA CYS A 177 -29.64 -16.82 2.28
C CYS A 177 -30.25 -18.20 2.03
N ILE A 178 -30.39 -19.02 3.07
CA ILE A 178 -30.97 -20.37 3.00
C ILE A 178 -32.39 -20.33 2.44
N ARG A 179 -33.28 -19.52 3.03
CA ARG A 179 -34.66 -19.35 2.54
C ARG A 179 -34.70 -18.84 1.10
N ALA A 180 -33.79 -17.93 0.76
CA ALA A 180 -33.73 -17.39 -0.59
C ALA A 180 -33.34 -18.46 -1.62
N TYR A 181 -32.42 -19.39 -1.31
CA TYR A 181 -32.11 -20.52 -2.20
C TYR A 181 -33.31 -21.43 -2.47
N GLU A 182 -34.14 -21.68 -1.45
CA GLU A 182 -35.34 -22.53 -1.55
C GLU A 182 -36.45 -21.91 -2.41
N SER A 183 -36.43 -20.59 -2.58
CA SER A 183 -37.41 -19.83 -3.37
C SER A 183 -36.89 -19.34 -4.73
N ASP A 184 -35.59 -19.48 -5.00
CA ASP A 184 -34.92 -18.92 -6.17
C ASP A 184 -35.09 -19.84 -7.40
N PRO A 185 -35.59 -19.34 -8.55
CA PRO A 185 -35.85 -20.17 -9.72
C PRO A 185 -34.60 -20.82 -10.33
N ASP A 186 -33.42 -20.23 -10.16
CA ASP A 186 -32.15 -20.76 -10.67
C ASP A 186 -31.55 -21.81 -9.71
N PHE A 187 -31.73 -21.62 -8.39
CA PHE A 187 -31.05 -22.43 -7.37
C PHE A 187 -31.93 -23.43 -6.62
N THR A 188 -33.27 -23.31 -6.64
CA THR A 188 -34.19 -24.15 -5.85
C THR A 188 -33.99 -25.64 -6.11
N THR A 189 -34.02 -26.05 -7.38
CA THR A 189 -33.85 -27.46 -7.77
C THR A 189 -32.48 -27.99 -7.38
N LEU A 190 -31.43 -27.19 -7.59
CA LEU A 190 -30.05 -27.55 -7.25
C LEU A 190 -29.86 -27.67 -5.73
N TYR A 191 -30.44 -26.74 -4.96
CA TYR A 191 -30.34 -26.72 -3.51
C TYR A 191 -31.08 -27.91 -2.88
N ALA A 192 -32.28 -28.24 -3.36
CA ALA A 192 -33.03 -29.41 -2.92
C ALA A 192 -32.32 -30.74 -3.24
N GLN A 193 -31.72 -30.86 -4.44
CA GLN A 193 -30.95 -32.04 -4.85
C GLN A 193 -29.70 -32.24 -4.00
N LEU A 194 -28.96 -31.16 -3.72
CA LEU A 194 -27.75 -31.21 -2.89
C LEU A 194 -28.05 -31.40 -1.40
N SER A 195 -29.27 -31.06 -0.95
CA SER A 195 -29.72 -31.26 0.44
C SER A 195 -30.18 -32.69 0.75
N THR A 196 -30.42 -33.52 -0.27
CA THR A 196 -30.94 -34.90 -0.14
C THR A 196 -29.85 -35.97 -0.30
N ASP A 197 -28.60 -35.61 -0.01
CA ASP A 197 -27.42 -36.51 0.03
C ASP A 197 -27.18 -37.33 -1.26
N HIS A 198 -27.66 -36.85 -2.40
CA HIS A 198 -27.27 -37.41 -3.70
C HIS A 198 -26.09 -36.62 -4.26
N PRO A 199 -24.87 -37.21 -4.32
CA PRO A 199 -23.73 -36.55 -4.95
C PRO A 199 -23.93 -36.60 -6.47
N SER A 200 -24.69 -35.65 -7.01
CA SER A 200 -24.61 -35.37 -8.45
C SER A 200 -23.23 -34.81 -8.76
N ALA A 201 -22.66 -35.25 -9.88
CA ALA A 201 -21.35 -34.85 -10.41
C ALA A 201 -21.35 -33.39 -10.91
N SER A 202 -21.82 -32.47 -10.08
CA SER A 202 -21.97 -31.06 -10.37
C SER A 202 -20.90 -30.28 -9.61
N HIS A 203 -20.40 -29.20 -10.21
CA HIS A 203 -19.42 -28.30 -9.59
C HIS A 203 -19.95 -27.54 -8.35
N TYR A 204 -21.08 -27.94 -7.78
CA TYR A 204 -21.78 -27.25 -6.70
C TYR A 204 -21.77 -28.08 -5.43
N CYS A 205 -21.60 -27.43 -4.28
CA CYS A 205 -21.70 -28.05 -2.96
C CYS A 205 -22.40 -27.12 -1.96
N ILE A 206 -23.00 -27.71 -0.92
CA ILE A 206 -23.53 -26.94 0.21
C ILE A 206 -22.52 -27.02 1.36
N ALA A 207 -22.12 -25.86 1.88
CA ALA A 207 -21.26 -25.76 3.05
C ALA A 207 -21.84 -24.73 4.02
N ASP A 208 -22.05 -25.12 5.27
CA ASP A 208 -22.67 -24.28 6.31
C ASP A 208 -23.99 -23.62 5.84
N GLY A 209 -24.80 -24.37 5.09
CA GLY A 209 -26.08 -23.91 4.53
C GLY A 209 -25.99 -23.03 3.27
N TYR A 210 -24.79 -22.63 2.84
CA TYR A 210 -24.58 -21.82 1.64
C TYR A 210 -24.31 -22.68 0.41
N LEU A 211 -24.85 -22.27 -0.74
CA LEU A 211 -24.55 -22.88 -2.03
C LEU A 211 -23.23 -22.31 -2.60
N LEU A 212 -22.27 -23.20 -2.84
CA LEU A 212 -20.96 -22.86 -3.37
C LEU A 212 -20.74 -23.51 -4.74
N LEU A 213 -20.11 -22.77 -5.65
CA LEU A 213 -19.65 -23.26 -6.95
C LEU A 213 -18.12 -23.40 -6.92
N HIS A 214 -17.64 -24.62 -7.09
CA HIS A 214 -16.23 -24.94 -7.25
C HIS A 214 -15.79 -24.72 -8.70
N SER A 215 -15.04 -23.65 -8.96
CA SER A 215 -14.54 -23.33 -10.29
C SER A 215 -13.09 -22.88 -10.23
N ARG A 216 -12.23 -23.47 -11.09
CA ARG A 216 -10.80 -23.12 -11.22
C ARG A 216 -10.04 -23.13 -9.88
N GLY A 217 -10.35 -24.09 -9.01
CA GLY A 217 -9.70 -24.25 -7.70
C GLY A 217 -10.12 -23.24 -6.63
N LYS A 218 -11.24 -22.54 -6.82
CA LYS A 218 -11.84 -21.61 -5.85
C LYS A 218 -13.31 -21.93 -5.63
N ASP A 219 -13.77 -21.71 -4.40
CA ASP A 219 -15.18 -21.80 -4.04
C ASP A 219 -15.82 -20.41 -4.12
N LEU A 220 -16.86 -20.29 -4.94
CA LEU A 220 -17.60 -19.05 -5.15
C LEU A 220 -18.98 -19.15 -4.49
N LEU A 221 -19.35 -18.16 -3.69
CA LEU A 221 -20.70 -18.09 -3.11
C LEU A 221 -21.73 -17.78 -4.20
N CYS A 222 -22.71 -18.66 -4.38
CA CYS A 222 -23.86 -18.39 -5.24
C CYS A 222 -24.81 -17.44 -4.52
N VAL A 223 -25.15 -16.29 -5.11
CA VAL A 223 -26.03 -15.30 -4.47
C VAL A 223 -27.42 -15.35 -5.09
N PRO A 224 -28.47 -15.70 -4.33
CA PRO A 224 -29.86 -15.71 -4.80
C PRO A 224 -30.29 -14.40 -5.45
N ARG A 225 -31.29 -14.44 -6.32
CA ARG A 225 -32.01 -13.32 -6.93
C ARG A 225 -32.96 -12.62 -5.95
N ASP A 226 -32.59 -12.55 -4.69
CA ASP A 226 -33.27 -11.72 -3.70
C ASP A 226 -32.64 -10.31 -3.68
N ARG A 227 -33.44 -9.28 -3.95
CA ARG A 227 -32.97 -7.88 -4.01
C ARG A 227 -32.44 -7.42 -2.65
N HIS A 228 -33.13 -7.72 -1.56
CA HIS A 228 -32.78 -7.26 -0.23
C HIS A 228 -31.48 -7.92 0.26
N LEU A 229 -31.33 -9.22 0.00
CA LEU A 229 -30.14 -10.00 0.29
C LEU A 229 -28.93 -9.50 -0.51
N ARG A 230 -29.11 -9.23 -1.82
CA ARG A 230 -28.07 -8.65 -2.67
C ARG A 230 -27.66 -7.27 -2.17
N THR A 231 -28.62 -6.39 -1.87
CA THR A 231 -28.34 -5.05 -1.32
C THR A 231 -27.64 -5.13 0.03
N ARG A 232 -27.99 -6.07 0.91
CA ARG A 232 -27.33 -6.23 2.22
C ARG A 232 -25.94 -6.86 2.10
N LEU A 233 -25.73 -7.80 1.16
CA LEU A 233 -24.41 -8.38 0.85
C LEU A 233 -23.48 -7.37 0.17
N LEU A 234 -24.03 -6.54 -0.73
CA LEU A 234 -23.33 -5.40 -1.33
C LEU A 234 -23.06 -4.34 -0.27
N GLY A 235 -24.04 -3.93 0.53
CA GLY A 235 -23.90 -2.96 1.62
C GLY A 235 -22.92 -3.37 2.72
N LYS A 236 -22.76 -4.68 3.02
CA LYS A 236 -21.68 -5.17 3.91
C LYS A 236 -20.30 -5.13 3.24
N ARG A 237 -20.22 -5.13 1.90
CA ARG A 237 -18.98 -4.97 1.12
C ARG A 237 -18.69 -3.51 0.75
N HIS A 238 -19.70 -2.65 0.74
CA HIS A 238 -19.61 -1.23 0.45
C HIS A 238 -19.48 -0.47 1.77
N VAL A 239 -18.36 0.23 1.96
CA VAL A 239 -18.25 1.24 3.02
C VAL A 239 -19.30 2.33 2.73
N PRO A 240 -20.14 2.75 3.70
CA PRO A 240 -21.04 3.89 3.47
C PRO A 240 -20.19 5.08 3.00
N CYS A 241 -20.47 5.64 1.82
CA CYS A 241 -19.69 6.76 1.28
C CYS A 241 -20.13 8.06 1.95
N PRO A 242 -19.34 8.67 2.86
CA PRO A 242 -19.73 9.88 3.56
C PRO A 242 -19.32 11.12 2.77
N ILE A 243 -19.47 11.10 1.45
CA ILE A 243 -18.95 12.14 0.54
C ILE A 243 -20.03 13.17 0.28
N ARG A 244 -19.72 14.46 0.48
CA ARG A 244 -20.62 15.61 0.26
C ARG A 244 -20.02 16.59 -0.74
N ALA A 245 -20.88 17.40 -1.38
CA ALA A 245 -20.44 18.45 -2.30
C ALA A 245 -19.48 19.41 -1.57
N GLY A 246 -18.32 19.68 -2.16
CA GLY A 246 -17.22 20.42 -1.55
C GLY A 246 -16.11 19.58 -0.92
N ASP A 247 -16.31 18.26 -0.75
CA ASP A 247 -15.24 17.38 -0.27
C ASP A 247 -14.16 17.17 -1.33
N LEU A 248 -12.91 17.01 -0.87
CA LEU A 248 -11.80 16.57 -1.69
C LEU A 248 -11.81 15.04 -1.78
N VAL A 249 -11.69 14.51 -2.99
CA VAL A 249 -11.73 13.08 -3.25
C VAL A 249 -10.60 12.66 -4.17
N TRP A 250 -10.13 11.43 -4.01
CA TRP A 250 -9.29 10.78 -5.00
C TRP A 250 -10.14 9.95 -5.95
N VAL A 251 -9.81 9.98 -7.24
CA VAL A 251 -10.46 9.21 -8.31
C VAL A 251 -9.59 8.03 -8.69
N SER A 252 -10.19 6.86 -8.93
CA SER A 252 -9.44 5.69 -9.38
C SER A 252 -8.76 5.96 -10.73
N THR A 253 -7.48 5.59 -10.86
CA THR A 253 -6.72 5.76 -12.11
C THR A 253 -7.19 4.85 -13.24
N GLU A 254 -8.04 3.86 -12.95
CA GLU A 254 -8.70 3.02 -13.95
C GLU A 254 -9.61 3.82 -14.89
N GLU A 255 -10.10 4.98 -14.44
CA GLU A 255 -11.03 5.82 -15.19
C GLU A 255 -10.33 6.78 -16.17
N PHE A 256 -9.00 6.91 -16.06
CA PHE A 256 -8.23 7.79 -16.94
C PHE A 256 -7.78 7.05 -18.20
N ALA A 257 -7.92 7.70 -19.36
CA ALA A 257 -7.41 7.18 -20.62
C ALA A 257 -5.89 6.95 -20.51
N GLN A 258 -5.40 5.92 -21.20
CA GLN A 258 -3.98 5.59 -21.20
C GLN A 258 -3.22 6.70 -21.93
N GLU A 259 -2.60 7.62 -21.20
CA GLU A 259 -1.64 8.57 -21.78
C GLU A 259 -0.53 7.77 -22.46
N GLN A 260 -0.16 8.19 -23.67
CA GLN A 260 0.46 7.36 -24.72
C GLN A 260 1.82 6.74 -24.38
N ASP A 261 2.38 6.95 -23.18
CA ASP A 261 3.68 6.40 -22.77
C ASP A 261 3.74 5.91 -21.29
N VAL A 262 2.60 5.77 -20.60
CA VAL A 262 2.57 5.34 -19.19
C VAL A 262 1.72 4.07 -19.01
N SER A 263 2.35 2.97 -18.61
CA SER A 263 1.64 1.75 -18.25
C SER A 263 0.76 1.98 -17.03
N ARG A 264 -0.48 1.46 -17.01
CA ARG A 264 -1.40 1.50 -15.85
C ARG A 264 -0.81 0.96 -14.54
N LYS A 265 0.25 0.15 -14.62
CA LYS A 265 1.03 -0.33 -13.46
C LYS A 265 1.90 0.75 -12.79
N LEU A 266 2.07 1.90 -13.43
CA LEU A 266 2.93 3.01 -13.02
C LEU A 266 2.15 4.20 -12.44
N LEU A 267 0.83 4.25 -12.65
CA LEU A 267 -0.01 5.27 -12.04
C LEU A 267 -0.31 4.89 -10.58
N PRO A 268 -0.40 5.87 -9.66
CA PRO A 268 -0.93 5.61 -8.32
C PRO A 268 -2.33 5.02 -8.47
N LYS A 269 -2.77 4.15 -7.55
CA LYS A 269 -4.11 3.55 -7.63
C LYS A 269 -5.24 4.60 -7.63
N TRP A 270 -4.95 5.77 -7.05
CA TRP A 270 -5.85 6.88 -6.85
C TRP A 270 -5.16 8.18 -7.30
N PHE A 271 -5.86 9.05 -8.03
CA PHE A 271 -5.36 10.28 -8.63
C PHE A 271 -6.23 11.47 -8.22
N GLY A 272 -5.61 12.60 -7.92
CA GLY A 272 -6.26 13.75 -7.28
C GLY A 272 -5.32 14.46 -6.29
N PRO A 273 -5.84 15.15 -5.26
CA PRO A 273 -7.25 15.26 -4.88
C PRO A 273 -8.03 16.24 -5.76
N TRP A 274 -9.28 15.89 -6.10
CA TRP A 274 -10.19 16.71 -6.89
C TRP A 274 -11.38 17.16 -6.03
N SER A 275 -11.90 18.36 -6.29
CA SER A 275 -13.06 18.87 -5.58
C SER A 275 -14.36 18.30 -6.15
N MET A 276 -15.24 17.82 -5.28
CA MET A 276 -16.56 17.35 -5.67
C MET A 276 -17.53 18.52 -5.87
N THR A 277 -18.18 18.58 -7.03
CA THR A 277 -19.07 19.69 -7.40
C THR A 277 -20.52 19.40 -7.02
N ALA A 278 -21.02 18.20 -7.32
CA ALA A 278 -22.41 17.80 -7.04
C ALA A 278 -22.57 16.28 -7.05
N ALA A 279 -23.64 15.76 -6.42
CA ALA A 279 -24.11 14.41 -6.69
C ALA A 279 -24.81 14.38 -8.06
N ALA A 280 -24.58 13.32 -8.82
CA ALA A 280 -25.19 13.06 -10.12
C ALA A 280 -26.16 11.88 -9.97
N GLY A 281 -27.45 12.14 -10.20
CA GLY A 281 -28.52 11.13 -10.20
C GLY A 281 -29.45 11.21 -8.99
N ASP A 282 -30.72 10.84 -9.20
CA ASP A 282 -31.78 10.80 -8.19
C ASP A 282 -31.87 9.44 -7.47
N GLU A 283 -31.01 8.48 -7.82
CA GLU A 283 -31.05 7.11 -7.31
C GLU A 283 -30.23 6.95 -6.00
N PRO A 284 -30.85 6.55 -4.88
CA PRO A 284 -30.18 6.45 -3.58
C PRO A 284 -29.23 5.26 -3.44
N ASP A 285 -29.30 4.28 -4.35
CA ASP A 285 -28.61 2.99 -4.24
C ASP A 285 -27.25 2.94 -5.00
N ASP A 286 -26.93 3.91 -5.86
CA ASP A 286 -25.71 3.93 -6.69
C ASP A 286 -25.25 5.37 -7.02
N PRO A 287 -24.87 6.19 -6.00
CA PRO A 287 -24.64 7.61 -6.21
C PRO A 287 -23.41 7.83 -7.10
N SER A 288 -23.64 8.49 -8.23
CA SER A 288 -22.57 9.06 -9.03
C SER A 288 -22.29 10.49 -8.57
N PHE A 289 -21.07 10.96 -8.78
CA PHE A 289 -20.64 12.29 -8.35
C PHE A 289 -19.91 13.01 -9.47
N VAL A 290 -20.19 14.30 -9.61
CA VAL A 290 -19.49 15.19 -10.55
C VAL A 290 -18.26 15.77 -9.87
N ILE A 291 -17.12 15.62 -10.52
CA ILE A 291 -15.81 16.03 -10.01
C ILE A 291 -15.20 17.03 -10.96
N ASN A 292 -14.58 18.06 -10.39
CA ASN A 292 -13.87 19.08 -11.15
C ASN A 292 -12.47 18.58 -11.55
N ILE A 293 -12.38 17.95 -12.73
CA ILE A 293 -11.13 17.49 -13.34
C ILE A 293 -10.66 18.52 -14.37
N GLN A 294 -9.34 18.71 -14.52
CA GLN A 294 -8.78 19.65 -15.50
C GLN A 294 -9.14 19.28 -16.94
N GLU A 295 -9.52 20.27 -17.74
CA GLU A 295 -10.09 20.11 -19.09
C GLU A 295 -9.20 19.38 -20.10
N HIS A 296 -7.89 19.30 -19.85
CA HIS A 296 -6.95 18.59 -20.73
C HIS A 296 -6.93 17.07 -20.51
N LEU A 297 -7.52 16.56 -19.42
CA LEU A 297 -7.64 15.13 -19.17
C LEU A 297 -8.89 14.60 -19.88
N THR A 298 -8.68 13.59 -20.73
CA THR A 298 -9.73 12.98 -21.56
C THR A 298 -10.58 11.98 -20.75
N VAL A 299 -11.26 12.47 -19.71
CA VAL A 299 -12.09 11.66 -18.81
C VAL A 299 -13.42 12.35 -18.54
N HIS A 300 -14.50 11.57 -18.55
CA HIS A 300 -15.81 12.08 -18.18
C HIS A 300 -15.83 12.47 -16.70
N PRO A 301 -16.33 13.67 -16.33
CA PRO A 301 -16.22 14.20 -14.97
C PRO A 301 -17.18 13.56 -13.96
N VAL A 302 -17.97 12.57 -14.37
CA VAL A 302 -18.97 11.89 -13.53
C VAL A 302 -18.46 10.50 -13.18
N PHE A 303 -18.34 10.22 -11.88
CA PHE A 303 -17.79 8.97 -11.37
C PHE A 303 -18.71 8.32 -10.36
N HIS A 304 -18.83 7.00 -10.45
CA HIS A 304 -19.54 6.22 -9.45
C HIS A 304 -18.80 6.25 -8.10
N ALA A 305 -19.53 6.24 -6.97
CA ALA A 305 -18.97 6.26 -5.61
C ALA A 305 -17.86 5.24 -5.37
N SER A 306 -17.95 4.04 -5.97
CA SER A 306 -16.95 2.98 -5.83
C SER A 306 -15.58 3.33 -6.44
N LYS A 307 -15.54 4.33 -7.33
CA LYS A 307 -14.34 4.84 -7.99
C LYS A 307 -13.76 6.05 -7.28
N LEU A 308 -14.30 6.40 -6.11
CA LEU A 308 -13.88 7.53 -5.29
C LEU A 308 -13.43 7.07 -3.91
N THR A 309 -12.47 7.79 -3.32
CA THR A 309 -12.14 7.66 -1.90
C THR A 309 -11.95 9.04 -1.30
N THR A 310 -12.39 9.22 -0.05
CA THR A 310 -12.28 10.51 0.66
C THR A 310 -10.81 10.91 0.84
N TYR A 311 -10.49 12.17 0.55
CA TYR A 311 -9.21 12.76 0.93
C TYR A 311 -9.27 13.17 2.40
N THR A 312 -8.41 12.58 3.23
CA THR A 312 -8.20 13.06 4.60
C THR A 312 -6.81 13.72 4.64
N PRO A 313 -6.71 15.03 4.89
CA PRO A 313 -5.40 15.67 5.06
C PRO A 313 -4.66 15.01 6.22
N ALA A 314 -3.37 14.73 6.05
CA ALA A 314 -2.55 14.20 7.13
C ALA A 314 -2.45 15.25 8.25
N LYS A 315 -2.93 14.93 9.46
CA LYS A 315 -2.74 15.80 10.63
C LYS A 315 -1.27 15.76 11.05
N SER A 316 -0.69 16.92 11.38
CA SER A 316 0.69 17.02 11.86
C SER A 316 0.95 16.26 13.17
N ASP A 317 -0.10 16.03 13.96
CA ASP A 317 -0.05 15.41 15.29
C ASP A 317 0.13 13.89 15.28
N ASP A 318 -0.21 13.20 14.18
CA ASP A 318 -0.13 11.73 14.14
C ASP A 318 1.32 11.23 14.13
N PHE A 319 2.27 12.08 13.71
CA PHE A 319 3.70 11.76 13.63
C PHE A 319 4.58 13.00 13.86
N PRO A 320 4.80 13.43 15.11
CA PRO A 320 5.61 14.61 15.40
C PRO A 320 7.04 14.45 14.84
N GLY A 321 7.45 15.38 13.97
CA GLY A 321 8.77 15.41 13.32
C GLY A 321 8.83 14.76 11.92
N ARG A 322 7.75 14.15 11.43
CA ARG A 322 7.64 13.73 10.03
C ARG A 322 7.32 14.96 9.18
N ARG A 323 8.18 15.33 8.23
CA ARG A 323 7.82 16.33 7.20
C ARG A 323 6.56 15.84 6.48
N SER A 324 5.55 16.70 6.33
CA SER A 324 4.43 16.45 5.41
C SER A 324 5.05 16.18 4.03
N GLN A 325 4.86 14.95 3.53
CA GLN A 325 5.20 14.58 2.17
C GLN A 325 4.01 14.91 1.28
N ASP A 326 3.66 16.20 1.19
CA ASP A 326 2.87 16.64 0.06
C ASP A 326 3.82 16.69 -1.14
N PRO A 327 3.45 16.10 -2.29
CA PRO A 327 4.29 16.17 -3.47
C PRO A 327 4.59 17.64 -3.78
N PRO A 328 5.83 18.00 -4.16
CA PRO A 328 6.06 19.33 -4.68
C PRO A 328 5.15 19.52 -5.91
N SER A 329 4.62 20.73 -6.08
CA SER A 329 4.05 21.18 -7.35
C SER A 329 5.01 20.84 -8.49
N MET A 330 4.49 20.66 -9.71
CA MET A 330 5.28 20.23 -10.88
C MET A 330 6.50 21.12 -11.20
N ASP A 331 6.55 22.34 -10.67
CA ASP A 331 7.66 23.29 -10.77
C ASP A 331 8.68 23.21 -9.61
N GLY A 332 8.49 22.30 -8.66
CA GLY A 332 9.32 22.18 -7.46
C GLY A 332 8.96 23.14 -6.33
N HIS A 333 7.94 24.00 -6.49
CA HIS A 333 7.59 25.04 -5.53
C HIS A 333 6.18 24.84 -4.93
N GLN A 334 6.07 24.73 -3.61
CA GLN A 334 4.75 24.68 -2.95
C GLN A 334 4.09 26.07 -2.98
N GLU A 335 2.83 26.15 -3.43
CA GLU A 335 2.10 27.43 -3.52
C GLU A 335 1.84 28.00 -2.12
N VAL A 336 2.45 29.14 -1.83
CA VAL A 336 2.30 29.86 -0.56
C VAL A 336 0.88 30.44 -0.47
N ASP A 337 0.19 30.22 0.65
CA ASP A 337 -1.13 30.79 0.94
C ASP A 337 -1.01 32.19 1.54
N ARG A 338 -0.22 32.35 2.61
CA ARG A 338 0.02 33.64 3.26
C ARG A 338 1.33 33.67 4.06
N VAL A 339 1.81 34.89 4.31
CA VAL A 339 2.91 35.15 5.27
C VAL A 339 2.29 35.44 6.64
N ILE A 340 2.76 34.72 7.67
CA ILE A 340 2.37 34.92 9.07
C ILE A 340 3.23 36.00 9.74
N SER A 341 4.55 35.90 9.58
CA SER A 341 5.50 36.82 10.22
C SER A 341 6.85 36.84 9.51
N ASP A 342 7.69 37.82 9.80
CA ASP A 342 9.08 37.88 9.34
C ASP A 342 10.06 38.02 10.50
N ARG A 343 11.30 37.59 10.27
CA ARG A 343 12.42 37.74 11.21
C ARG A 343 13.68 38.19 10.48
N LYS A 344 14.47 39.04 11.14
CA LYS A 344 15.79 39.48 10.67
C LYS A 344 16.76 39.52 11.85
N TYR A 345 17.81 38.70 11.79
CA TYR A 345 18.85 38.65 12.83
C TYR A 345 20.16 39.22 12.29
N GLY A 346 20.59 40.37 12.83
CA GLY A 346 21.86 41.00 12.48
C GLY A 346 22.02 41.20 10.96
N ARG A 347 23.10 40.64 10.40
CA ARG A 347 23.44 40.74 8.96
C ARG A 347 22.79 39.65 8.10
N THR A 348 22.01 38.73 8.66
CA THR A 348 21.39 37.66 7.87
C THR A 348 20.25 38.19 6.99
N PRO A 349 20.04 37.59 5.79
CA PRO A 349 18.88 37.90 4.97
C PRO A 349 17.57 37.65 5.74
N ARG A 350 16.58 38.52 5.53
CA ARG A 350 15.27 38.42 6.19
C ARG A 350 14.56 37.13 5.74
N GLN A 351 13.95 36.44 6.70
CA GLN A 351 13.18 35.21 6.48
C GLN A 351 11.72 35.43 6.81
N TYR A 352 10.84 34.68 6.14
CA TYR A 352 9.39 34.80 6.25
C TYR A 352 8.80 33.46 6.67
N LYS A 353 7.94 33.48 7.69
CA LYS A 353 7.16 32.34 8.14
C LYS A 353 5.87 32.29 7.32
N VAL A 354 5.64 31.22 6.57
CA VAL A 354 4.53 31.09 5.62
C VAL A 354 3.72 29.82 5.85
N THR A 355 2.47 29.84 5.40
CA THR A 355 1.61 28.65 5.19
C THR A 355 1.44 28.38 3.71
N PHE A 356 0.99 27.18 3.35
CA PHE A 356 0.80 26.76 1.95
C PHE A 356 -0.66 26.39 1.68
N LYS A 357 -1.14 26.61 0.46
CA LYS A 357 -2.57 26.42 0.12
C LYS A 357 -3.05 24.98 0.23
N ALA A 358 -2.16 24.02 -0.02
CA ALA A 358 -2.44 22.59 0.00
C ALA A 358 -2.03 21.90 1.32
N CYS A 359 -1.49 22.65 2.28
CA CYS A 359 -1.09 22.14 3.59
C CYS A 359 -2.07 22.59 4.68
N ASP A 360 -1.97 21.96 5.86
CA ASP A 360 -2.68 22.44 7.05
C ASP A 360 -2.26 23.89 7.36
N ARG A 361 -3.18 24.70 7.90
CA ARG A 361 -2.92 26.09 8.30
C ARG A 361 -1.84 26.18 9.39
N ASP A 362 -1.64 25.10 10.15
CA ASP A 362 -0.61 25.02 11.19
C ASP A 362 0.75 24.52 10.66
N ASP A 363 0.83 23.99 9.42
CA ASP A 363 2.10 23.65 8.77
C ASP A 363 2.80 24.93 8.29
N THR A 364 3.63 25.48 9.18
CA THR A 364 4.31 26.74 8.97
C THR A 364 5.81 26.55 8.75
N ARG A 365 6.37 27.23 7.74
CA ARG A 365 7.80 27.11 7.39
C ARG A 365 8.47 28.46 7.22
N TRP A 366 9.74 28.54 7.60
CA TRP A 366 10.59 29.69 7.34
C TRP A 366 11.25 29.55 5.96
N ILE A 367 10.99 30.49 5.07
CA ILE A 367 11.60 30.56 3.74
C ILE A 367 12.35 31.88 3.53
N SER A 368 13.31 31.89 2.61
CA SER A 368 14.05 33.11 2.29
C SER A 368 13.19 34.08 1.48
N GLY A 369 13.53 35.38 1.50
CA GLY A 369 12.87 36.36 0.65
C GLY A 369 13.02 36.07 -0.85
N ALA A 370 14.12 35.43 -1.25
CA ALA A 370 14.34 35.03 -2.64
C ALA A 370 13.38 33.90 -3.04
N ASP A 371 13.23 32.89 -2.19
CA ASP A 371 12.33 31.75 -2.44
C ASP A 371 10.86 32.18 -2.42
N LEU A 372 10.49 33.07 -1.49
CA LEU A 372 9.14 33.62 -1.42
C LEU A 372 8.82 34.50 -2.64
N LYS A 373 9.78 35.27 -3.13
CA LYS A 373 9.61 36.09 -4.34
C LYS A 373 9.49 35.22 -5.60
N ALA A 374 10.22 34.10 -5.65
CA ALA A 374 10.15 33.15 -6.75
C ALA A 374 8.82 32.37 -6.76
N SER A 375 8.35 31.93 -5.60
CA SER A 375 7.14 31.08 -5.46
C SER A 375 5.82 31.87 -5.40
N ALA A 376 5.81 33.07 -4.81
CA ALA A 376 4.59 33.83 -4.59
C ALA A 376 4.81 35.35 -4.60
N LEU A 377 5.22 35.87 -5.77
CA LEU A 377 5.58 37.28 -5.98
C LEU A 377 4.53 38.29 -5.50
N LEU A 378 3.24 38.02 -5.73
CA LEU A 378 2.14 38.91 -5.32
C LEU A 378 1.96 38.96 -3.80
N ILE A 379 2.09 37.81 -3.13
CA ILE A 379 2.01 37.71 -1.66
C ILE A 379 3.21 38.42 -1.02
N TYR A 380 4.41 38.20 -1.58
CA TYR A 380 5.62 38.91 -1.17
C TYR A 380 5.45 40.44 -1.29
N ALA A 381 5.03 40.93 -2.46
CA ALA A 381 4.87 42.35 -2.72
C ALA A 381 3.82 42.99 -1.80
N HIS A 382 2.69 42.31 -1.57
CA HIS A 382 1.64 42.79 -0.69
C HIS A 382 2.11 42.87 0.77
N TYR A 383 2.80 41.84 1.27
CA TYR A 383 3.31 41.80 2.63
C TYR A 383 4.41 42.85 2.85
N GLU A 384 5.37 42.99 1.94
CA GLU A 384 6.43 44.01 2.00
C GLU A 384 5.86 45.42 2.03
N LYS A 385 4.84 45.71 1.20
CA LYS A 385 4.19 47.02 1.15
C LYS A 385 3.53 47.36 2.49
N ARG A 386 2.85 46.40 3.12
CA ARG A 386 2.25 46.57 4.45
C ARG A 386 3.30 46.74 5.54
N ARG A 387 4.38 45.96 5.51
CA ARG A 387 5.46 46.06 6.49
C ARG A 387 6.19 47.39 6.41
N LEU A 388 6.53 47.87 5.20
CA LEU A 388 7.19 49.16 5.01
C LEU A 388 6.31 50.33 5.48
N ALA A 389 4.99 50.26 5.23
CA ALA A 389 4.05 51.24 5.77
C ALA A 389 4.03 51.23 7.31
N GLN A 390 4.13 50.05 7.93
CA GLN A 390 4.15 49.88 9.38
C GLN A 390 5.50 50.25 10.02
N GLU A 391 6.62 50.07 9.31
CA GLU A 391 7.95 50.57 9.69
C GLU A 391 8.02 52.10 9.57
N ALA A 392 7.39 52.69 8.55
CA ALA A 392 7.31 54.14 8.37
C ALA A 392 6.40 54.83 9.41
N SER A 393 5.41 54.11 9.95
CA SER A 393 4.52 54.60 11.01
C SER A 393 5.07 54.38 12.43
N ARG A 394 6.28 53.82 12.60
CA ARG A 394 6.87 53.64 13.92
C ARG A 394 7.38 54.99 14.45
N PRO A 395 6.97 55.42 15.65
CA PRO A 395 7.49 56.63 16.27
C PRO A 395 9.00 56.51 16.50
N ALA A 396 9.73 57.62 16.31
CA ALA A 396 11.16 57.67 16.52
C ALA A 396 11.52 57.17 17.93
N PRO A 397 12.62 56.41 18.09
CA PRO A 397 13.06 55.99 19.40
C PRO A 397 13.30 57.22 20.28
N PRO A 398 12.87 57.21 21.56
CA PRO A 398 12.99 58.38 22.42
C PRO A 398 14.45 58.81 22.50
N THR A 399 14.69 60.10 22.26
CA THR A 399 16.00 60.73 22.41
C THR A 399 16.53 60.40 23.80
N ARG A 400 17.70 59.76 23.87
CA ARG A 400 18.36 59.42 25.13
C ARG A 400 18.63 60.73 25.89
N THR A 401 17.77 61.05 26.87
CA THR A 401 18.08 62.07 27.86
C THR A 401 19.24 61.54 28.69
N VAL A 402 20.42 62.15 28.52
CA VAL A 402 21.58 61.84 29.35
C VAL A 402 21.27 62.36 30.76
N ALA A 403 20.89 61.47 31.66
CA ALA A 403 20.89 61.75 33.09
C ALA A 403 22.36 61.81 33.56
N PRO A 404 22.78 62.87 34.29
CA PRO A 404 24.14 62.95 34.81
C PRO A 404 24.38 61.85 35.87
N PRO A 405 25.64 61.45 36.11
CA PRO A 405 25.95 60.31 36.95
C PRO A 405 25.64 60.64 38.41
N LEU A 406 24.73 59.87 39.03
CA LEU A 406 24.56 59.88 40.49
C LEU A 406 25.52 58.86 41.12
N ASP A 407 26.19 59.32 42.17
CA ASP A 407 27.33 58.71 42.82
C ASP A 407 27.19 57.22 43.16
N ARG A 408 28.29 56.51 42.89
CA ARG A 408 28.60 55.20 43.45
C ARG A 408 28.50 55.26 44.97
N GLN A 409 27.65 54.41 45.56
CA GLN A 409 28.00 53.79 46.83
C GLN A 409 27.92 52.27 46.75
N LEU A 410 29.09 51.71 46.98
CA LEU A 410 29.41 50.30 47.13
C LEU A 410 28.73 49.72 48.38
N ARG A 411 28.46 48.41 48.33
CA ARG A 411 28.79 47.37 49.33
C ARG A 411 27.62 46.40 49.54
N PRO A 412 27.88 45.19 50.09
CA PRO A 412 28.96 44.28 49.75
C PRO A 412 28.46 42.84 49.56
N HIS A 413 29.31 42.02 48.94
CA HIS A 413 29.12 40.58 48.80
C HIS A 413 28.98 39.85 50.13
N ARG A 414 28.05 38.88 50.17
CA ARG A 414 28.34 37.53 50.63
C ARG A 414 27.51 36.51 49.87
#